data_AF-A0A924JTQ1-F1
#
_entry.id   AF-A0A924JTQ1-F1
#
_cell.length_a   1.000
_cell.length_b   1.000
_cell.length_c   1.000
_cell.angle_alpha   90.00
_cell.angle_beta   90.00
_cell.angle_gamma   90.00
#
_symmetry.space_group_name_H-M   'P 1'
#
loop_
_entity.id
_entity.type
_entity.pdbx_description
1 polymer ?
#
loop_
_entity_poly.entity_id
_entity_poly.type
_entity_poly.pdbx_seq_one_letter_code
_entity_poly.pdbx_strand_id
1 'polypeptide(L)'
;MKRHSVVRVAAIVAATLFAAGTLTACSAGASDGDSKTLRVTLANHVWTDTIKSKLPEFEAATGLTVELSQYGEDQLSDQYNVKLNAGTDEIDVMMYRPLQEGKLFAKNGYLADLSDDVESNADWNWSDFQSGPVASTTYEGNVVGVPIITEQEVLYYRKDLLAKAGLEVPTTMDELEAAAKAIKEQNPGVAGFVARTGKSAAVTQFSSFLYSFGGDFIDEDGNSAIASPEAKEAYAFYGGLIRDYGPENVSTDMSWPEAMAIFTQGQAGLYTEADSLYKNATDPETSKVSDTVGFAPMPAGPGGSAAYNVPSWALG
;
A
#
# COMPACT_ATOMS: atom_id res chain seq x y z
N MET A 1 9.34 -35.37 -44.59
CA MET A 1 9.27 -35.52 -46.07
C MET A 1 7.97 -34.94 -46.59
N LYS A 2 8.10 -33.82 -47.33
CA LYS A 2 7.42 -33.49 -48.61
C LYS A 2 5.88 -33.42 -48.58
N ARG A 3 5.35 -32.19 -48.62
CA ARG A 3 4.83 -31.47 -49.82
C ARG A 3 3.51 -32.12 -50.30
N HIS A 4 2.42 -31.38 -50.46
CA HIS A 4 2.14 -30.70 -51.72
C HIS A 4 1.40 -29.37 -51.57
N SER A 5 1.62 -28.56 -52.59
CA SER A 5 1.39 -27.14 -52.75
C SER A 5 0.42 -26.88 -53.91
N VAL A 6 -0.39 -25.82 -53.79
CA VAL A 6 -0.83 -24.87 -54.84
C VAL A 6 -1.73 -25.38 -55.97
N VAL A 7 -2.91 -24.76 -56.14
CA VAL A 7 -3.43 -24.24 -57.44
C VAL A 7 -4.29 -22.98 -57.20
N ARG A 8 -4.07 -21.95 -58.02
CA ARG A 8 -4.80 -20.66 -58.18
C ARG A 8 -5.90 -20.78 -59.24
N VAL A 9 -7.00 -20.00 -59.15
CA VAL A 9 -7.71 -19.26 -60.23
C VAL A 9 -8.62 -18.21 -59.52
N ALA A 10 -8.45 -16.87 -59.58
CA ALA A 10 -8.92 -15.89 -60.61
C ALA A 10 -10.42 -16.05 -61.00
N ALA A 11 -11.28 -15.04 -61.23
CA ALA A 11 -11.33 -13.59 -61.11
C ALA A 11 -12.80 -13.13 -61.46
N ILE A 12 -13.10 -11.83 -61.34
CA ILE A 12 -14.13 -11.04 -62.11
C ILE A 12 -15.61 -11.15 -61.64
N VAL A 13 -16.49 -10.12 -61.54
CA VAL A 13 -16.50 -8.64 -61.71
C VAL A 13 -17.85 -8.11 -61.14
N ALA A 14 -17.82 -6.89 -60.59
CA ALA A 14 -18.83 -5.80 -60.45
C ALA A 14 -20.34 -6.05 -60.25
N ALA A 15 -20.93 -5.28 -59.32
CA ALA A 15 -21.88 -4.19 -59.65
C ALA A 15 -22.19 -3.33 -58.41
N THR A 16 -21.77 -2.06 -58.46
CA THR A 16 -22.27 -0.93 -57.66
C THR A 16 -23.73 -0.62 -58.00
N LEU A 17 -24.55 -0.33 -56.99
CA LEU A 17 -25.75 0.50 -57.14
C LEU A 17 -25.92 1.40 -55.91
N PHE A 18 -25.63 2.68 -56.15
CA PHE A 18 -26.02 3.83 -55.35
C PHE A 18 -27.55 3.93 -55.33
N ALA A 19 -28.15 4.10 -54.14
CA ALA A 19 -29.45 4.72 -53.99
C ALA A 19 -29.38 5.71 -52.83
N ALA A 20 -29.40 7.00 -53.19
CA ALA A 20 -29.48 8.14 -52.28
C ALA A 20 -30.96 8.51 -52.02
N GLY A 21 -31.23 9.01 -50.81
CA GLY A 21 -32.49 9.66 -50.41
C GLY A 21 -33.33 8.78 -49.48
N THR A 22 -33.58 9.14 -48.22
CA THR A 22 -34.01 10.45 -47.73
C THR A 22 -33.64 10.65 -46.25
N LEU A 23 -33.03 11.81 -45.97
CA LEU A 23 -32.88 12.37 -44.64
C LEU A 23 -34.27 12.72 -44.09
N THR A 24 -34.68 12.08 -43.01
CA THR A 24 -35.72 12.62 -42.12
C THR A 24 -35.09 12.85 -40.76
N ALA A 25 -34.87 14.12 -40.45
CA ALA A 25 -34.44 14.58 -39.16
C ALA A 25 -35.58 14.36 -38.14
N CYS A 26 -35.30 13.58 -37.10
CA CYS A 26 -35.99 13.69 -35.82
C CYS A 26 -34.95 14.14 -34.79
N SER A 27 -34.98 15.43 -34.50
CA SER A 27 -34.46 16.04 -33.28
C SER A 27 -35.45 15.78 -32.14
N ALA A 28 -34.93 15.81 -30.90
CA ALA A 28 -35.55 15.53 -29.59
C ALA A 28 -35.65 14.03 -29.28
N GLY A 29 -35.11 13.49 -28.20
CA GLY A 29 -34.58 14.07 -26.96
C GLY A 29 -34.75 13.01 -25.86
N ALA A 30 -33.87 13.06 -24.85
CA ALA A 30 -33.72 12.11 -23.72
C ALA A 30 -32.90 10.85 -24.02
N SER A 31 -31.57 11.00 -23.93
CA SER A 31 -30.73 9.96 -23.33
C SER A 31 -31.01 9.96 -21.82
N ASP A 32 -31.99 9.17 -21.40
CA ASP A 32 -32.27 8.93 -19.98
C ASP A 32 -31.37 7.77 -19.54
N GLY A 33 -30.47 8.05 -18.60
CA GLY A 33 -29.58 7.06 -18.00
C GLY A 33 -28.11 7.46 -17.92
N ASP A 34 -27.77 8.69 -17.51
CA ASP A 34 -26.44 8.93 -16.92
C ASP A 34 -26.31 7.94 -15.75
N SER A 35 -25.34 7.03 -15.82
CA SER A 35 -25.02 6.17 -14.69
C SER A 35 -24.62 7.07 -13.54
N LYS A 36 -25.49 7.20 -12.53
CA LYS A 36 -25.20 7.91 -11.29
C LYS A 36 -24.22 7.16 -10.40
N THR A 37 -23.66 6.05 -10.86
CA THR A 37 -22.79 5.18 -10.07
C THR A 37 -21.32 5.52 -10.29
N LEU A 38 -20.61 5.78 -9.19
CA LEU A 38 -19.15 5.91 -9.12
C LEU A 38 -18.56 4.61 -8.56
N ARG A 39 -17.74 3.91 -9.35
CA ARG A 39 -17.10 2.64 -8.99
C ARG A 39 -15.74 2.90 -8.35
N VAL A 40 -15.68 2.73 -7.02
CA VAL A 40 -14.51 3.05 -6.20
C VAL A 40 -13.86 1.76 -5.71
N THR A 41 -12.55 1.60 -5.94
CA THR A 41 -11.80 0.41 -5.51
C THR A 41 -10.73 0.79 -4.50
N LEU A 42 -10.86 0.31 -3.25
CA LEU A 42 -9.98 0.66 -2.13
C LEU A 42 -9.27 -0.57 -1.52
N ALA A 43 -8.13 -0.32 -0.84
CA ALA A 43 -7.45 -1.32 -0.03
C ALA A 43 -8.13 -1.52 1.33
N ASN A 44 -7.90 -2.65 1.99
CA ASN A 44 -8.18 -2.81 3.42
C ASN A 44 -7.27 -1.89 4.23
N HIS A 45 -7.82 -0.78 4.73
CA HIS A 45 -7.05 0.25 5.42
C HIS A 45 -7.92 1.10 6.35
N VAL A 46 -7.34 1.71 7.38
CA VAL A 46 -8.05 2.63 8.30
C VAL A 46 -8.66 3.85 7.57
N TRP A 47 -8.04 4.27 6.46
CA TRP A 47 -8.58 5.33 5.60
C TRP A 47 -9.79 4.87 4.79
N THR A 48 -9.85 3.60 4.40
CA THR A 48 -11.03 3.06 3.71
C THR A 48 -12.26 3.12 4.60
N ASP A 49 -12.13 2.79 5.89
CA ASP A 49 -13.23 2.91 6.84
C ASP A 49 -13.62 4.38 7.09
N THR A 50 -12.62 5.28 7.11
CA THR A 50 -12.87 6.72 7.19
C THR A 50 -13.64 7.22 5.96
N ILE A 51 -13.22 6.87 4.75
CA ILE A 51 -13.90 7.20 3.48
C ILE A 51 -15.32 6.64 3.49
N LYS A 52 -15.51 5.36 3.84
CA LYS A 52 -16.83 4.72 3.94
C LYS A 52 -17.78 5.46 4.85
N SER A 53 -17.30 5.95 6.00
CA SER A 53 -18.13 6.72 6.94
C SER A 53 -18.61 8.07 6.36
N LYS A 54 -17.93 8.57 5.31
CA LYS A 54 -18.22 9.84 4.63
C LYS A 54 -19.00 9.68 3.33
N LEU A 55 -19.10 8.46 2.78
CA LEU A 55 -19.83 8.23 1.53
C LEU A 55 -21.30 8.71 1.59
N PRO A 56 -22.08 8.51 2.66
CA PRO A 56 -23.47 9.01 2.70
C PRO A 56 -23.58 10.53 2.55
N GLU A 57 -22.62 11.27 3.10
CA GLU A 57 -22.55 12.73 2.97
C GLU A 57 -22.21 13.12 1.52
N PHE A 58 -21.23 12.43 0.92
CA PHE A 58 -20.83 12.62 -0.47
C PHE A 58 -21.97 12.32 -1.46
N GLU A 59 -22.66 11.18 -1.29
CA GLU A 59 -23.79 10.78 -2.12
C GLU A 59 -24.95 11.78 -2.02
N ALA A 60 -25.24 12.28 -0.81
CA ALA A 60 -26.27 13.29 -0.61
C ALA A 60 -25.92 14.64 -1.27
N ALA A 61 -24.65 15.04 -1.23
CA ALA A 61 -24.18 16.30 -1.80
C ALA A 61 -24.09 16.28 -3.34
N THR A 62 -23.71 15.14 -3.92
CA THR A 62 -23.44 15.01 -5.36
C THR A 62 -24.60 14.39 -6.13
N GLY A 63 -25.46 13.62 -5.46
CA GLY A 63 -26.49 12.80 -6.12
C GLY A 63 -25.96 11.56 -6.83
N LEU A 64 -24.67 11.23 -6.64
CA LEU A 64 -24.05 9.98 -7.08
C LEU A 64 -24.34 8.86 -6.07
N THR A 65 -24.28 7.63 -6.55
CA THR A 65 -24.24 6.39 -5.76
C THR A 65 -22.81 5.84 -5.85
N VAL A 66 -22.23 5.40 -4.74
CA VAL A 66 -20.88 4.83 -4.72
C VAL A 66 -20.94 3.31 -4.62
N GLU A 67 -20.43 2.64 -5.64
CA GLU A 67 -20.19 1.19 -5.62
C GLU A 67 -18.76 0.93 -5.18
N LEU A 68 -18.60 0.50 -3.93
CA LEU A 68 -17.29 0.28 -3.33
C LEU A 68 -16.85 -1.19 -3.42
N SER A 69 -15.69 -1.42 -4.01
CA SER A 69 -14.94 -2.69 -3.90
C SER A 69 -13.75 -2.51 -2.95
N GLN A 70 -13.56 -3.47 -2.04
CA GLN A 70 -12.53 -3.41 -1.01
C GLN A 70 -11.73 -4.73 -0.96
N TYR A 71 -10.41 -4.66 -1.04
CA TYR A 71 -9.53 -5.83 -1.16
C TYR A 71 -8.29 -5.77 -0.25
N GLY A 72 -7.71 -6.92 0.09
CA GLY A 72 -6.34 -6.96 0.62
C GLY A 72 -5.33 -6.49 -0.43
N GLU A 73 -4.17 -5.97 -0.02
CA GLU A 73 -3.22 -5.27 -0.90
C GLU A 73 -2.73 -6.10 -2.11
N ASP A 74 -2.39 -7.38 -1.89
CA ASP A 74 -1.97 -8.26 -2.99
C ASP A 74 -3.14 -8.54 -3.96
N GLN A 75 -4.33 -8.81 -3.41
CA GLN A 75 -5.53 -8.99 -4.22
C GLN A 75 -5.90 -7.74 -5.01
N LEU A 76 -5.75 -6.55 -4.41
CA LEU A 76 -5.96 -5.26 -5.05
C LEU A 76 -5.04 -5.10 -6.27
N SER A 77 -3.75 -5.40 -6.08
CA SER A 77 -2.74 -5.38 -7.14
C SER A 77 -3.12 -6.30 -8.31
N ASP A 78 -3.56 -7.52 -8.00
CA ASP A 78 -4.02 -8.49 -9.00
C ASP A 78 -5.28 -7.99 -9.74
N GLN A 79 -6.23 -7.38 -9.03
CA GLN A 79 -7.43 -6.81 -9.66
C GLN A 79 -7.07 -5.67 -10.62
N TYR A 80 -6.16 -4.77 -10.25
CA TYR A 80 -5.69 -3.72 -11.16
C TYR A 80 -4.99 -4.28 -12.39
N ASN A 81 -4.09 -5.25 -12.21
CA ASN A 81 -3.42 -5.91 -13.32
C ASN A 81 -4.39 -6.57 -14.31
N VAL A 82 -5.50 -7.15 -13.83
CA VAL A 82 -6.51 -7.75 -14.71
C VAL A 82 -7.35 -6.67 -15.40
N LYS A 83 -7.93 -5.74 -14.64
CA LYS A 83 -8.92 -4.77 -15.14
C LYS A 83 -8.31 -3.72 -16.06
N LEU A 84 -7.16 -3.16 -15.68
CA LEU A 84 -6.49 -2.11 -16.47
C LEU A 84 -5.94 -2.68 -17.79
N ASN A 85 -5.36 -3.89 -17.80
CA ASN A 85 -4.90 -4.52 -19.05
C ASN A 85 -6.04 -4.95 -19.97
N ALA A 86 -7.23 -5.24 -19.43
CA ALA A 86 -8.41 -5.52 -20.22
C ALA A 86 -9.09 -4.25 -20.78
N GLY A 87 -8.71 -3.07 -20.28
CA GLY A 87 -9.31 -1.79 -20.67
C GLY A 87 -10.79 -1.70 -20.28
N THR A 88 -11.16 -2.28 -19.14
CA THR A 88 -12.56 -2.23 -18.66
C THR A 88 -12.89 -0.85 -18.12
N ASP A 89 -14.18 -0.51 -18.12
CA ASP A 89 -14.73 0.71 -17.51
C ASP A 89 -15.14 0.48 -16.04
N GLU A 90 -14.65 -0.59 -15.40
CA GLU A 90 -15.11 -1.05 -14.08
C GLU A 90 -14.48 -0.32 -12.89
N ILE A 91 -13.62 0.67 -13.14
CA ILE A 91 -12.89 1.40 -12.12
C ILE A 91 -12.94 2.88 -12.48
N ASP A 92 -13.57 3.69 -11.63
CA ASP A 92 -13.60 5.15 -11.77
C ASP A 92 -12.63 5.84 -10.80
N VAL A 93 -12.40 5.26 -9.61
CA VAL A 93 -11.43 5.75 -8.60
C VAL A 93 -10.62 4.60 -8.02
N MET A 94 -9.31 4.77 -7.95
CA MET A 94 -8.35 3.80 -7.43
C MET A 94 -7.62 4.32 -6.19
N MET A 95 -7.61 3.51 -5.13
CA MET A 95 -6.57 3.61 -4.11
C MET A 95 -5.34 2.83 -4.56
N TYR A 96 -4.26 3.54 -4.86
CA TYR A 96 -3.02 2.93 -5.35
C TYR A 96 -1.83 3.36 -4.50
N ARG A 97 -0.73 2.61 -4.60
CA ARG A 97 0.54 2.92 -3.92
C ARG A 97 1.44 3.73 -4.87
N PRO A 98 1.69 5.02 -4.58
CA PRO A 98 2.52 5.88 -5.44
C PRO A 98 3.91 5.31 -5.72
N LEU A 99 4.54 4.72 -4.71
CA LEU A 99 5.91 4.20 -4.79
C LEU A 99 6.03 2.80 -5.40
N GLN A 100 4.92 2.07 -5.61
CA GLN A 100 4.95 0.72 -6.18
C GLN A 100 4.40 0.73 -7.61
N GLU A 101 3.08 0.71 -7.78
CA GLU A 101 2.44 0.69 -9.09
C GLU A 101 2.25 2.07 -9.74
N GLY A 102 2.26 3.17 -8.96
CA GLY A 102 1.87 4.51 -9.42
C GLY A 102 2.60 4.97 -10.69
N LYS A 103 3.93 4.85 -10.71
CA LYS A 103 4.73 5.22 -11.90
C LYS A 103 4.41 4.37 -13.12
N LEU A 104 4.16 3.07 -12.93
CA LEU A 104 3.79 2.16 -14.03
C LEU A 104 2.41 2.51 -14.58
N PHE A 105 1.44 2.80 -13.70
CA PHE A 105 0.09 3.17 -14.09
C PHE A 105 0.07 4.50 -14.84
N ALA A 106 0.77 5.52 -14.34
CA ALA A 106 0.89 6.81 -15.01
C ALA A 106 1.54 6.68 -16.40
N LYS A 107 2.66 5.94 -16.50
CA LYS A 107 3.34 5.69 -17.79
C LYS A 107 2.45 4.98 -18.81
N ASN A 108 1.57 4.10 -18.36
CA ASN A 108 0.64 3.37 -19.23
C ASN A 108 -0.66 4.15 -19.53
N GLY A 109 -0.82 5.36 -18.98
CA GLY A 109 -2.00 6.21 -19.18
C GLY A 109 -3.24 5.73 -18.43
N TYR A 110 -3.06 5.00 -17.32
CA TYR A 110 -4.18 4.50 -16.50
C TYR A 110 -4.65 5.48 -15.42
N LEU A 111 -3.92 6.56 -15.17
CA LEU A 111 -4.28 7.59 -14.19
C LEU A 111 -4.63 8.89 -14.92
N ALA A 112 -5.69 9.55 -14.46
CA ALA A 112 -6.11 10.85 -15.00
C ALA A 112 -5.11 11.95 -14.62
N ASP A 113 -5.05 13.00 -15.44
CA ASP A 113 -4.35 14.23 -15.08
C ASP A 113 -5.29 15.12 -14.26
N LEU A 114 -4.96 15.30 -12.98
CA LEU A 114 -5.71 16.08 -11.99
C LEU A 114 -5.10 17.48 -11.79
N SER A 115 -4.13 17.89 -12.61
CA SER A 115 -3.38 19.15 -12.39
C SER A 115 -4.31 20.35 -12.40
N ASP A 116 -5.20 20.44 -13.40
CA ASP A 116 -6.18 21.53 -13.49
C ASP A 116 -7.15 21.52 -12.29
N ASP A 117 -7.55 20.35 -11.79
CA ASP A 117 -8.45 20.24 -10.63
C ASP A 117 -7.81 20.78 -9.36
N VAL A 118 -6.57 20.39 -9.06
CA VAL A 118 -5.88 20.81 -7.83
C VAL A 118 -5.38 22.25 -7.89
N GLU A 119 -5.13 22.79 -9.09
CA GLU A 119 -4.71 24.18 -9.28
C GLU A 119 -5.89 25.17 -9.30
N SER A 120 -7.00 24.80 -9.95
CA SER A 120 -8.14 25.71 -10.16
C SER A 120 -9.10 25.77 -8.97
N ASN A 121 -9.13 24.75 -8.13
CA ASN A 121 -9.98 24.70 -6.94
C ASN A 121 -9.16 24.92 -5.66
N ALA A 122 -9.28 26.13 -5.09
CA ALA A 122 -8.59 26.52 -3.87
C ALA A 122 -8.94 25.66 -2.65
N ASP A 123 -10.08 24.95 -2.65
CA ASP A 123 -10.47 24.05 -1.56
C ASP A 123 -9.51 22.85 -1.43
N TRP A 124 -8.81 22.46 -2.51
CA TRP A 124 -7.75 21.47 -2.43
C TRP A 124 -6.55 21.96 -1.62
N ASN A 125 -6.28 23.27 -1.63
CA ASN A 125 -5.13 23.88 -0.97
C ASN A 125 -3.83 23.08 -1.20
N TRP A 126 -3.50 22.79 -2.46
CA TRP A 126 -2.45 21.84 -2.83
C TRP A 126 -1.08 22.12 -2.18
N SER A 127 -0.78 23.38 -1.88
CA SER A 127 0.44 23.80 -1.16
C SER A 127 0.52 23.35 0.32
N ASP A 128 -0.58 22.89 0.91
CA ASP A 128 -0.63 22.34 2.27
C ASP A 128 -0.17 20.88 2.33
N PHE A 129 -0.12 20.20 1.18
CA PHE A 129 0.44 18.86 1.09
C PHE A 129 1.96 18.89 1.19
N GLN A 130 2.52 17.86 1.83
CA GLN A 130 3.96 17.69 1.93
C GLN A 130 4.58 17.44 0.55
N SER A 131 5.76 18.01 0.31
CA SER A 131 6.43 17.95 -1.00
C SER A 131 6.80 16.54 -1.45
N GLY A 132 7.15 15.65 -0.53
CA GLY A 132 7.49 14.25 -0.84
C GLY A 132 6.29 13.47 -1.41
N PRO A 133 5.15 13.42 -0.70
CA PRO A 133 3.90 12.88 -1.21
C PRO A 133 3.46 13.47 -2.55
N VAL A 134 3.47 14.80 -2.68
CA VAL A 134 3.14 15.49 -3.95
C VAL A 134 4.04 15.00 -5.09
N ALA A 135 5.35 14.92 -4.85
CA ALA A 135 6.29 14.44 -5.86
C ALA A 135 6.02 12.97 -6.24
N SER A 136 5.60 12.12 -5.29
CA SER A 136 5.29 10.71 -5.54
C SER A 136 4.03 10.49 -6.38
N THR A 137 3.09 11.44 -6.33
CA THR A 137 1.85 11.42 -7.12
C THR A 137 1.92 12.35 -8.33
N THR A 138 3.11 12.79 -8.71
CA THR A 138 3.35 13.59 -9.91
C THR A 138 4.19 12.80 -10.90
N TYR A 139 3.71 12.65 -12.14
CA TYR A 139 4.43 11.97 -13.21
C TYR A 139 4.57 12.90 -14.41
N GLU A 140 5.81 13.14 -14.86
CA GLU A 140 6.13 14.02 -16.01
C GLU A 140 5.53 15.43 -15.91
N GLY A 141 5.28 15.93 -14.69
CA GLY A 141 4.72 17.24 -14.42
C GLY A 141 3.21 17.25 -14.15
N ASN A 142 2.53 16.12 -14.36
CA ASN A 142 1.10 16.00 -14.16
C ASN A 142 0.80 15.37 -12.79
N VAL A 143 -0.16 15.94 -12.06
CA VAL A 143 -0.69 15.34 -10.83
C VAL A 143 -1.56 14.16 -11.22
N VAL A 144 -1.11 12.94 -10.90
CA VAL A 144 -1.79 11.67 -11.26
C VAL A 144 -2.47 11.00 -10.07
N GLY A 145 -2.56 11.72 -8.95
CA GLY A 145 -3.29 11.29 -7.77
C GLY A 145 -3.12 12.25 -6.60
N VAL A 146 -4.04 12.13 -5.65
CA VAL A 146 -4.05 12.88 -4.39
C VAL A 146 -3.55 11.97 -3.28
N PRO A 147 -2.42 12.27 -2.63
CA PRO A 147 -1.93 11.46 -1.51
C PRO A 147 -2.89 11.57 -0.33
N ILE A 148 -3.28 10.44 0.24
CA ILE A 148 -4.24 10.40 1.37
C ILE A 148 -3.56 10.06 2.70
N ILE A 149 -2.33 9.55 2.66
CA ILE A 149 -1.56 9.24 3.87
C ILE A 149 -0.05 9.19 3.60
N THR A 150 0.72 9.58 4.61
CA THR A 150 2.11 9.20 4.81
C THR A 150 2.25 8.27 6.00
N GLU A 151 3.11 7.27 5.89
CA GLU A 151 3.37 6.29 6.93
C GLU A 151 4.84 6.22 7.26
N GLN A 152 5.12 6.14 8.56
CA GLN A 152 6.45 5.90 9.08
C GLN A 152 6.47 4.63 9.92
N GLU A 153 7.54 3.83 9.82
CA GLU A 153 7.71 2.68 10.72
C GLU A 153 8.05 3.15 12.14
N VAL A 154 7.33 2.60 13.11
CA VAL A 154 7.54 2.86 14.54
C VAL A 154 7.60 1.56 15.32
N LEU A 155 8.20 1.61 16.51
CA LEU A 155 8.18 0.51 17.45
C LEU A 155 6.93 0.59 18.32
N TYR A 156 6.05 -0.40 18.17
CA TYR A 156 4.99 -0.73 19.10
C TYR A 156 5.58 -1.64 20.19
N TYR A 157 5.33 -1.31 21.45
CA TYR A 157 5.87 -2.09 22.56
C TYR A 157 4.88 -2.24 23.72
N ARG A 158 5.03 -3.33 24.47
CA ARG A 158 4.27 -3.61 25.69
C ARG A 158 4.96 -3.01 26.91
N LYS A 159 4.44 -1.88 27.41
CA LYS A 159 4.95 -1.16 28.60
C LYS A 159 5.05 -2.07 29.81
N ASP A 160 4.05 -2.92 30.01
CA ASP A 160 3.98 -3.85 31.14
C ASP A 160 5.02 -4.98 31.04
N LEU A 161 5.33 -5.47 29.83
CA LEU A 161 6.36 -6.50 29.64
C LEU A 161 7.77 -5.93 29.79
N LEU A 162 8.04 -4.71 29.29
CA LEU A 162 9.31 -4.02 29.52
C LEU A 162 9.51 -3.74 31.02
N ALA A 163 8.49 -3.19 31.70
CA ALA A 163 8.56 -2.92 33.14
C ALA A 163 8.77 -4.20 33.97
N LYS A 164 8.09 -5.30 33.62
CA LYS A 164 8.28 -6.61 34.28
C LYS A 164 9.71 -7.14 34.09
N ALA A 165 10.30 -6.90 32.92
CA ALA A 165 11.68 -7.28 32.62
C ALA A 165 12.72 -6.31 33.20
N GLY A 166 12.31 -5.17 33.79
CA GLY A 166 13.21 -4.14 34.26
C GLY A 166 13.97 -3.43 33.14
N LEU A 167 13.34 -3.33 31.96
CA LEU A 167 13.92 -2.73 30.76
C LEU A 167 13.25 -1.39 30.44
N GLU A 168 14.07 -0.47 29.94
CA GLU A 168 13.59 0.77 29.32
C GLU A 168 13.12 0.52 27.88
N VAL A 169 12.50 1.53 27.28
CA VAL A 169 12.12 1.49 25.86
C VAL A 169 13.37 1.39 24.99
N PRO A 170 13.49 0.40 24.09
CA PRO A 170 14.66 0.26 23.23
C PRO A 170 14.87 1.48 22.33
N THR A 171 16.10 1.99 22.31
CA THR A 171 16.53 3.11 21.45
C THR A 171 17.59 2.70 20.44
N THR A 172 18.15 1.50 20.58
CA THR A 172 19.12 0.90 19.64
C THR A 172 18.70 -0.52 19.20
N MET A 173 19.24 -1.00 18.08
CA MET A 173 19.01 -2.36 17.60
C MET A 173 19.47 -3.41 18.61
N ASP A 174 20.59 -3.19 19.30
CA ASP A 174 21.08 -4.08 20.36
C ASP A 174 20.11 -4.14 21.55
N GLU A 175 19.55 -3.00 21.95
CA GLU A 175 18.52 -2.93 23.00
C GLU A 175 17.21 -3.60 22.55
N LEU A 176 16.85 -3.48 21.27
CA LEU A 176 15.67 -4.13 20.70
C LEU A 176 15.81 -5.65 20.77
N GLU A 177 16.97 -6.19 20.38
CA GLU A 177 17.24 -7.61 20.46
C GLU A 177 17.24 -8.10 21.92
N ALA A 178 17.92 -7.37 22.81
CA ALA A 178 17.97 -7.70 24.23
C ALA A 178 16.57 -7.71 24.87
N ALA A 179 15.72 -6.75 24.51
CA ALA A 179 14.34 -6.68 24.97
C ALA A 179 13.48 -7.83 24.41
N ALA A 180 13.60 -8.14 23.11
CA ALA A 180 12.90 -9.27 22.50
C ALA A 180 13.27 -10.59 23.21
N LYS A 181 14.57 -10.82 23.42
CA LYS A 181 15.08 -11.99 24.15
C LYS A 181 14.51 -12.08 25.56
N ALA A 182 14.64 -11.00 26.35
CA ALA A 182 14.18 -10.98 27.74
C ALA A 182 12.67 -11.21 27.85
N ILE A 183 11.87 -10.60 26.98
CA ILE A 183 10.42 -10.77 26.96
C ILE A 183 10.07 -12.24 26.66
N LYS A 184 10.67 -12.84 25.63
CA LYS A 184 10.45 -14.24 25.25
C LYS A 184 10.80 -15.20 26.39
N GLU A 185 11.95 -15.01 27.04
CA GLU A 185 12.45 -15.88 28.12
C GLU A 185 11.59 -15.78 29.39
N GLN A 186 11.08 -14.59 29.73
CA GLN A 186 10.30 -14.36 30.96
C GLN A 186 8.81 -14.63 30.82
N ASN A 187 8.31 -14.81 29.59
CA ASN A 187 6.89 -14.97 29.31
C ASN A 187 6.66 -16.15 28.34
N PRO A 188 6.65 -17.40 28.85
CA PRO A 188 6.39 -18.58 28.03
C PRO A 188 5.11 -18.42 27.20
N GLY A 189 5.20 -18.65 25.89
CA GLY A 189 4.08 -18.50 24.95
C GLY A 189 3.88 -17.08 24.38
N VAL A 190 4.66 -16.08 24.82
CA VAL A 190 4.67 -14.72 24.25
C VAL A 190 5.92 -14.55 23.39
N ALA A 191 5.76 -14.10 22.15
CA ALA A 191 6.89 -13.74 21.29
C ALA A 191 7.58 -12.48 21.83
N GLY A 192 8.92 -12.45 21.74
CA GLY A 192 9.68 -11.24 22.02
C GLY A 192 9.40 -10.17 20.97
N PHE A 193 9.33 -10.58 19.70
CA PHE A 193 9.17 -9.72 18.55
C PHE A 193 8.19 -10.34 17.53
N VAL A 194 7.44 -9.51 16.81
CA VAL A 194 6.66 -9.91 15.62
C VAL A 194 6.80 -8.84 14.55
N ALA A 195 6.73 -9.21 13.28
CA ALA A 195 6.72 -8.31 12.13
C ALA A 195 6.05 -9.00 10.94
N ARG A 196 5.89 -8.28 9.83
CA ARG A 196 5.42 -8.86 8.56
C ARG A 196 6.46 -9.85 8.02
N THR A 197 6.01 -11.00 7.53
CA THR A 197 6.88 -12.08 7.01
C THR A 197 6.55 -12.51 5.59
N GLY A 198 5.39 -12.09 5.06
CA GLY A 198 4.98 -12.35 3.69
C GLY A 198 5.86 -11.59 2.69
N LYS A 199 6.04 -12.18 1.50
CA LYS A 199 7.04 -11.77 0.49
C LYS A 199 7.17 -10.24 0.30
N SER A 200 6.22 -9.62 -0.38
CA SER A 200 6.18 -8.17 -0.65
C SER A 200 5.99 -7.38 0.63
N ALA A 201 5.10 -7.86 1.52
CA ALA A 201 4.74 -7.20 2.77
C ALA A 201 5.95 -6.98 3.71
N ALA A 202 6.90 -7.92 3.75
CA ALA A 202 8.09 -7.86 4.57
C ALA A 202 9.14 -6.86 4.05
N VAL A 203 9.14 -6.56 2.74
CA VAL A 203 10.13 -5.63 2.15
C VAL A 203 9.97 -4.24 2.73
N THR A 204 8.74 -3.77 2.91
CA THR A 204 8.47 -2.45 3.51
C THR A 204 9.04 -2.36 4.93
N GLN A 205 8.75 -3.33 5.79
CA GLN A 205 9.26 -3.34 7.18
C GLN A 205 10.79 -3.51 7.21
N PHE A 206 11.33 -4.39 6.36
CA PHE A 206 12.77 -4.58 6.26
C PHE A 206 13.52 -3.27 5.88
N SER A 207 12.87 -2.37 5.13
CA SER A 207 13.49 -1.12 4.66
C SER A 207 14.05 -0.28 5.81
N SER A 208 13.33 -0.15 6.93
CA SER A 208 13.83 0.62 8.07
C SER A 208 15.04 -0.02 8.74
N PHE A 209 15.12 -1.35 8.77
CA PHE A 209 16.30 -2.05 9.25
C PHE A 209 17.47 -1.86 8.28
N LEU A 210 17.24 -1.97 6.97
CA LEU A 210 18.26 -1.71 5.95
C LEU A 210 18.87 -0.31 6.10
N TYR A 211 18.02 0.72 6.15
CA TYR A 211 18.47 2.10 6.30
C TYR A 211 19.15 2.35 7.65
N SER A 212 18.64 1.77 8.74
CA SER A 212 19.24 1.91 10.07
C SER A 212 20.58 1.18 10.20
N PHE A 213 20.88 0.22 9.33
CA PHE A 213 22.20 -0.40 9.18
C PHE A 213 23.10 0.34 8.17
N GLY A 214 22.63 1.44 7.58
CA GLY A 214 23.38 2.25 6.63
C GLY A 214 23.38 1.72 5.20
N GLY A 215 22.52 0.74 4.89
CA GLY A 215 22.33 0.23 3.54
C GLY A 215 21.18 0.90 2.80
N ASP A 216 21.07 0.63 1.51
CA ASP A 216 19.97 1.04 0.64
C ASP A 216 19.70 -0.07 -0.40
N PHE A 217 18.56 -0.03 -1.10
CA PHE A 217 18.22 -0.94 -2.18
C PHE A 217 19.01 -0.64 -3.47
N ILE A 218 19.35 0.63 -3.68
CA ILE A 218 20.04 1.14 -4.87
C ILE A 218 21.19 2.05 -4.40
N ASP A 219 22.37 1.93 -5.01
CA ASP A 219 23.51 2.81 -4.71
C ASP A 219 23.44 4.16 -5.44
N GLU A 220 24.39 5.06 -5.15
CA GLU A 220 24.45 6.40 -5.75
C GLU A 220 24.60 6.39 -7.28
N ASP A 221 25.13 5.30 -7.83
CA ASP A 221 25.32 5.10 -9.27
C ASP A 221 24.10 4.44 -9.95
N GLY A 222 23.05 4.12 -9.18
CA GLY A 222 21.82 3.49 -9.67
C GLY A 222 21.91 1.97 -9.82
N ASN A 223 22.94 1.32 -9.28
CA ASN A 223 23.07 -0.13 -9.27
C ASN A 223 22.38 -0.74 -8.04
N SER A 224 22.07 -2.04 -8.13
CA SER A 224 21.46 -2.75 -7.02
C SER A 224 22.44 -2.91 -5.85
N ALA A 225 22.02 -2.45 -4.66
CA ALA A 225 22.80 -2.51 -3.42
C ALA A 225 22.30 -3.59 -2.44
N ILE A 226 21.36 -4.45 -2.85
CA ILE A 226 20.74 -5.48 -2.00
C ILE A 226 21.72 -6.55 -1.48
N ALA A 227 22.94 -6.62 -2.04
CA ALA A 227 23.98 -7.56 -1.62
C ALA A 227 25.19 -6.89 -0.94
N SER A 228 25.05 -5.61 -0.59
CA SER A 228 26.06 -4.86 0.18
C SER A 228 26.33 -5.51 1.55
N PRO A 229 27.50 -5.25 2.16
CA PRO A 229 27.77 -5.66 3.54
C PRO A 229 26.66 -5.22 4.51
N GLU A 230 26.21 -3.97 4.40
CA GLU A 230 25.20 -3.36 5.25
C GLU A 230 23.84 -4.08 5.09
N ALA A 231 23.44 -4.39 3.85
CA ALA A 231 22.21 -5.16 3.59
C ALA A 231 22.28 -6.56 4.19
N LYS A 232 23.44 -7.24 4.10
CA LYS A 232 23.63 -8.58 4.70
C LYS A 232 23.51 -8.56 6.22
N GLU A 233 24.06 -7.54 6.86
CA GLU A 233 23.92 -7.36 8.31
C GLU A 233 22.46 -7.09 8.69
N ALA A 234 21.77 -6.21 7.96
CA ALA A 234 20.34 -5.95 8.16
C ALA A 234 19.49 -7.23 7.99
N TYR A 235 19.73 -8.04 6.95
CA TYR A 235 19.02 -9.31 6.75
C TYR A 235 19.26 -10.28 7.91
N ALA A 236 20.51 -10.39 8.36
CA ALA A 236 20.88 -11.26 9.47
C ALA A 236 20.19 -10.83 10.77
N PHE A 237 20.12 -9.51 11.02
CA PHE A 237 19.46 -8.96 12.20
C PHE A 237 17.94 -9.12 12.14
N TYR A 238 17.27 -8.62 11.09
CA TYR A 238 15.81 -8.68 10.95
C TYR A 238 15.31 -10.14 10.92
N GLY A 239 15.95 -10.99 10.10
CA GLY A 239 15.63 -12.41 10.04
C GLY A 239 15.96 -13.14 11.34
N GLY A 240 17.02 -12.73 12.04
CA GLY A 240 17.40 -13.24 13.36
C GLY A 240 16.36 -12.93 14.43
N LEU A 241 15.88 -11.69 14.51
CA LEU A 241 14.81 -11.30 15.44
C LEU A 241 13.57 -12.18 15.29
N ILE A 242 13.13 -12.37 14.05
CA ILE A 242 11.95 -13.18 13.73
C ILE A 242 12.20 -14.66 14.05
N ARG A 243 13.36 -15.20 13.65
CA ARG A 243 13.72 -16.61 13.87
C ARG A 243 13.83 -16.94 15.36
N ASP A 244 14.51 -16.11 16.13
CA ASP A 244 14.94 -16.43 17.49
C ASP A 244 13.92 -15.96 18.54
N TYR A 245 13.22 -14.86 18.28
CA TYR A 245 12.29 -14.24 19.23
C TYR A 245 10.85 -14.11 18.72
N GLY A 246 10.57 -14.64 17.52
CA GLY A 246 9.23 -14.69 16.93
C GLY A 246 8.24 -15.65 17.61
N PRO A 247 7.00 -15.70 17.10
CA PRO A 247 6.05 -16.77 17.41
C PRO A 247 6.63 -18.15 17.07
N GLU A 248 6.35 -19.17 17.88
CA GLU A 248 6.92 -20.53 17.68
C GLU A 248 6.55 -21.15 16.32
N ASN A 249 5.36 -20.84 15.81
CA ASN A 249 4.89 -21.27 14.49
C ASN A 249 4.69 -20.06 13.58
N VAL A 250 5.73 -19.24 13.44
CA VAL A 250 5.69 -18.05 12.58
C VAL A 250 5.34 -18.45 11.14
N SER A 251 4.24 -17.91 10.62
CA SER A 251 3.89 -18.06 9.20
C SER A 251 4.88 -17.26 8.37
N THR A 252 5.27 -17.76 7.19
CA THR A 252 6.10 -17.04 6.21
C THR A 252 5.28 -16.20 5.23
N ASP A 253 3.99 -16.00 5.53
CA ASP A 253 3.03 -15.34 4.65
C ASP A 253 2.15 -14.35 5.43
N MET A 254 2.67 -13.75 6.50
CA MET A 254 1.93 -12.75 7.29
C MET A 254 2.07 -11.37 6.65
N SER A 255 0.94 -10.73 6.37
CA SER A 255 0.87 -9.30 6.14
C SER A 255 0.60 -8.57 7.46
N TRP A 256 0.28 -7.28 7.40
CA TRP A 256 0.00 -6.49 8.59
C TRP A 256 -1.19 -7.00 9.42
N PRO A 257 -2.32 -7.49 8.86
CA PRO A 257 -3.45 -7.91 9.70
C PRO A 257 -3.08 -9.08 10.61
N GLU A 258 -2.33 -10.05 10.09
CA GLU A 258 -1.89 -11.21 10.85
C GLU A 258 -0.87 -10.82 11.94
N ALA A 259 0.12 -9.99 11.61
CA ALA A 259 1.13 -9.53 12.57
C ALA A 259 0.51 -8.65 13.67
N MET A 260 -0.35 -7.70 13.30
CA MET A 260 -1.11 -6.84 14.22
C MET A 260 -2.03 -7.67 15.13
N ALA A 261 -2.69 -8.70 14.60
CA ALA A 261 -3.51 -9.59 15.43
C ALA A 261 -2.68 -10.29 16.52
N ILE A 262 -1.50 -10.81 16.19
CA ILE A 262 -0.60 -11.43 17.18
C ILE A 262 -0.25 -10.44 18.30
N PHE A 263 0.12 -9.22 17.94
CA PHE A 263 0.46 -8.18 18.92
C PHE A 263 -0.73 -7.78 19.79
N THR A 264 -1.86 -7.44 19.16
CA THR A 264 -3.08 -6.95 19.84
C THR A 264 -3.76 -8.00 20.71
N GLN A 265 -3.59 -9.29 20.41
CA GLN A 265 -4.04 -10.39 21.26
C GLN A 265 -3.10 -10.67 22.45
N GLY A 266 -2.04 -9.88 22.61
CA GLY A 266 -1.09 -9.98 23.71
C GLY A 266 -0.06 -11.09 23.55
N GLN A 267 0.13 -11.60 22.33
CA GLN A 267 1.00 -12.73 22.03
C GLN A 267 2.41 -12.30 21.57
N ALA A 268 2.69 -11.00 21.50
CA ALA A 268 4.02 -10.44 21.27
C ALA A 268 4.28 -9.23 22.17
N GLY A 269 5.55 -8.97 22.49
CA GLY A 269 5.96 -7.81 23.30
C GLY A 269 6.44 -6.61 22.51
N LEU A 270 7.04 -6.84 21.34
CA LEU A 270 7.56 -5.80 20.45
C LEU A 270 7.05 -6.07 19.03
N TYR A 271 6.75 -5.00 18.30
CA TYR A 271 6.28 -5.05 16.91
C TYR A 271 6.71 -3.78 16.18
N THR A 272 7.32 -3.90 15.00
CA THR A 272 7.53 -2.73 14.13
C THR A 272 6.48 -2.70 13.03
N GLU A 273 5.85 -1.54 12.86
CA GLU A 273 4.78 -1.34 11.89
C GLU A 273 4.57 0.15 11.60
N ALA A 274 3.85 0.46 10.52
CA ALA A 274 3.33 1.78 10.22
C ALA A 274 2.61 2.42 11.42
N ASP A 275 2.94 3.66 11.71
CA ASP A 275 2.29 4.51 12.72
C ASP A 275 0.80 4.72 12.48
N SER A 276 0.36 4.73 11.22
CA SER A 276 -1.04 4.86 10.82
C SER A 276 -1.98 3.82 11.43
N LEU A 277 -1.45 2.63 11.76
CA LEU A 277 -2.21 1.51 12.30
C LEU A 277 -2.36 1.56 13.83
N TYR A 278 -1.93 2.65 14.49
CA TYR A 278 -1.94 2.74 15.97
C TYR A 278 -3.32 2.47 16.58
N LYS A 279 -4.40 2.87 15.89
CA LYS A 279 -5.77 2.68 16.37
C LYS A 279 -6.10 1.21 16.61
N ASN A 280 -5.60 0.30 15.78
CA ASN A 280 -5.79 -1.14 15.97
C ASN A 280 -5.17 -1.63 17.28
N ALA A 281 -4.08 -0.99 17.75
CA ALA A 281 -3.43 -1.34 19.00
C ALA A 281 -4.07 -0.66 20.22
N THR A 282 -4.62 0.54 20.07
CA THR A 282 -5.17 1.36 21.16
C THR A 282 -6.68 1.20 21.39
N ASP A 283 -7.41 0.55 20.49
CA ASP A 283 -8.85 0.35 20.63
C ASP A 283 -9.17 -0.74 21.68
N PRO A 284 -9.80 -0.41 22.82
CA PRO A 284 -10.10 -1.37 23.88
C PRO A 284 -11.16 -2.40 23.49
N GLU A 285 -11.97 -2.17 22.44
CA GLU A 285 -12.96 -3.14 22.00
C GLU A 285 -12.33 -4.33 21.26
N THR A 286 -11.18 -4.10 20.61
CA THR A 286 -10.56 -5.08 19.71
C THR A 286 -9.13 -5.48 20.12
N SER A 287 -8.46 -4.69 20.95
CA SER A 287 -7.09 -4.91 21.43
C SER A 287 -7.04 -5.22 22.93
N LYS A 288 -6.47 -6.40 23.27
CA LYS A 288 -6.22 -6.81 24.67
C LYS A 288 -5.05 -6.07 25.31
N VAL A 289 -4.30 -5.29 24.53
CA VAL A 289 -3.11 -4.58 24.97
C VAL A 289 -3.27 -3.07 24.93
N SER A 290 -4.47 -2.56 24.62
CA SER A 290 -4.82 -1.15 24.49
C SER A 290 -4.34 -0.27 25.65
N ASP A 291 -4.47 -0.73 26.90
CA ASP A 291 -4.00 0.02 28.07
C ASP A 291 -2.46 -0.02 28.26
N THR A 292 -1.82 -1.02 27.67
CA THR A 292 -0.41 -1.37 27.91
C THR A 292 0.51 -1.11 26.72
N VAL A 293 -0.02 -0.80 25.54
CA VAL A 293 0.79 -0.43 24.38
C VAL A 293 1.43 0.95 24.57
N GLY A 294 2.66 1.07 24.09
CA GLY A 294 3.38 2.32 23.87
C GLY A 294 3.97 2.35 22.46
N PHE A 295 4.43 3.53 22.05
CA PHE A 295 5.00 3.79 20.73
C PHE A 295 6.32 4.52 20.89
N ALA A 296 7.31 4.15 20.07
CA ALA A 296 8.60 4.80 20.03
C ALA A 296 9.10 4.92 18.58
N PRO A 297 10.00 5.87 18.29
CA PRO A 297 10.72 5.89 17.02
C PRO A 297 11.45 4.55 16.77
N MET A 298 11.73 4.25 15.50
CA MET A 298 12.54 3.09 15.16
C MET A 298 13.91 3.16 15.87
N PRO A 299 14.33 2.10 16.58
CA PRO A 299 15.64 2.06 17.23
C PRO A 299 16.79 2.32 16.26
N ALA A 300 17.84 2.99 16.73
CA ALA A 300 19.02 3.29 15.92
C ALA A 300 19.88 2.04 15.69
N GLY A 301 20.30 1.81 14.45
CA GLY A 301 21.38 0.88 14.11
C GLY A 301 22.71 1.61 13.86
N PRO A 302 23.70 0.94 13.28
CA PRO A 302 24.99 1.54 12.91
C PRO A 302 24.90 2.76 11.99
N GLY A 303 23.88 2.83 11.14
CA GLY A 303 23.57 3.96 10.26
C GLY A 303 22.69 5.05 10.90
N GLY A 304 22.31 4.87 12.17
CA GLY A 304 21.41 5.77 12.90
C GLY A 304 19.98 5.25 12.97
N SER A 305 19.05 6.11 13.41
CA SER A 305 17.61 5.83 13.40
C SER A 305 17.03 6.30 12.07
N ALA A 306 16.77 5.35 11.17
CA ALA A 306 16.30 5.63 9.82
C ALA A 306 15.10 4.74 9.50
N ALA A 307 13.90 5.18 9.92
CA ALA A 307 12.66 4.56 9.51
C ALA A 307 12.31 4.95 8.07
N TYR A 308 11.64 4.07 7.32
CA TYR A 308 10.98 4.51 6.10
C TYR A 308 9.96 5.61 6.44
N ASN A 309 9.78 6.56 5.52
CA ASN A 309 8.65 7.49 5.54
C ASN A 309 8.12 7.59 4.11
N VAL A 310 6.92 7.06 3.89
CA VAL A 310 6.40 6.84 2.54
C VAL A 310 4.98 7.39 2.38
N PRO A 311 4.65 8.03 1.25
CA PRO A 311 3.27 8.22 0.84
C PRO A 311 2.70 6.86 0.43
N SER A 312 2.11 6.13 1.38
CA SER A 312 1.74 4.73 1.13
C SER A 312 0.50 4.60 0.26
N TRP A 313 -0.42 5.56 0.30
CA TRP A 313 -1.64 5.52 -0.50
C TRP A 313 -2.02 6.88 -1.08
N ALA A 314 -2.53 6.85 -2.30
CA ALA A 314 -3.15 7.97 -3.00
C ALA A 314 -4.46 7.52 -3.66
N LEU A 315 -5.33 8.49 -3.95
CA LEU A 315 -6.50 8.30 -4.80
C LEU A 315 -6.22 8.90 -6.18
N GLY A 316 -6.53 8.17 -7.25
CA GLY A 316 -6.40 8.62 -8.64
C GLY A 316 -7.28 7.84 -9.60
#